data_AF-A0A6N8KWL8-F1
#
_entry.id   AF-A0A6N8KWL8-F1
#
_cell.length_a   1.000
_cell.length_b   1.000
_cell.length_c   1.000
_cell.angle_alpha   90.00
_cell.angle_beta   90.00
_cell.angle_gamma   90.00
#
_symmetry.space_group_name_H-M   'P 1'
#
loop_
_entity.id
_entity.type
_entity.pdbx_description
1 polymer ?
#
loop_
_entity_poly.entity_id
_entity_poly.type
_entity_poly.pdbx_seq_one_letter_code
_entity_poly.pdbx_strand_id
1 'polypeptide(L)'
;MTFIKLNIYSLISKHTYMLSFLLASCATPAMAQEVVNTAKAGSGIYEAIINNNDGFIYVTGVGTRHAANGALYKIDGNSLAIVDTISLQENPPYGIAINQKTNIAYTSNTRTNSVSAIDLASGKLIATIKNGDKNSHTREIIVDEDRNLIYVSDVGEPSRIWIIDGKTNSFLGHIEGLGKSATGMCFLGNKDYIYLTVMGENAIYKVNTQSKTVEMQFSSAGESPVNITTDGKQLFVANQKSGTITVLSPNGALLKSIPTGNGAIGIAYDPIKKRIYSANRQSGSTTVIDAESFEVLADLKTGSHPNHVKIHPKTGKAYVLNKQKGGRQATNQTAVADPQGDTITKIK
;
A
#
# COMPACT_ATOMS: atom_id res chain seq x y z
N MET A 1 -19.96 -98.92 22.52
CA MET A 1 -20.76 -98.29 21.44
C MET A 1 -20.14 -96.94 21.13
N THR A 2 -19.73 -96.80 19.89
CA THR A 2 -18.90 -95.75 19.29
C THR A 2 -19.75 -94.59 18.77
N PHE A 3 -19.11 -93.45 18.52
CA PHE A 3 -19.43 -92.30 17.63
C PHE A 3 -19.43 -90.96 18.40
N ILE A 4 -18.86 -89.82 17.98
CA ILE A 4 -17.95 -89.39 16.89
C ILE A 4 -17.36 -88.03 17.33
N LYS A 5 -16.12 -87.73 16.87
CA LYS A 5 -15.39 -86.45 17.02
C LYS A 5 -16.05 -85.28 16.25
N LEU A 6 -15.80 -84.02 16.66
CA LEU A 6 -14.99 -83.07 15.87
C LEU A 6 -14.64 -81.76 16.64
N ASN A 7 -13.40 -81.30 16.39
CA ASN A 7 -12.75 -80.05 16.82
C ASN A 7 -13.46 -78.78 16.31
N ILE A 8 -13.15 -77.60 16.90
CA ILE A 8 -12.37 -76.50 16.26
C ILE A 8 -12.26 -75.26 17.19
N TYR A 9 -11.09 -74.63 17.09
CA TYR A 9 -10.50 -73.41 17.68
C TYR A 9 -11.34 -72.11 17.81
N SER A 10 -10.97 -71.28 18.80
CA SER A 10 -10.86 -69.79 18.81
C SER A 10 -10.86 -69.34 20.29
N LEU A 11 -9.88 -68.71 20.96
CA LEU A 11 -8.86 -67.67 20.69
C LEU A 11 -9.44 -66.31 20.26
N ILE A 12 -9.09 -65.28 21.07
CA ILE A 12 -9.16 -63.81 20.82
C ILE A 12 -10.51 -63.16 21.23
N SER A 13 -10.64 -62.01 21.88
CA SER A 13 -9.77 -61.13 22.69
C SER A 13 -10.68 -60.17 23.49
N LYS A 14 -10.18 -59.69 24.63
CA LYS A 14 -10.80 -58.61 25.42
C LYS A 14 -10.85 -57.33 24.58
N HIS A 15 -12.04 -56.82 24.30
CA HIS A 15 -12.22 -55.49 23.73
C HIS A 15 -12.41 -54.47 24.86
N THR A 16 -11.37 -53.68 25.10
CA THR A 16 -11.42 -52.45 25.89
C THR A 16 -12.01 -51.35 25.01
N TYR A 17 -13.19 -50.83 25.35
CA TYR A 17 -13.74 -49.65 24.69
C TYR A 17 -12.98 -48.41 25.15
N MET A 18 -12.08 -47.90 24.31
CA MET A 18 -11.45 -46.59 24.51
C MET A 18 -12.39 -45.54 23.92
N LEU A 19 -13.08 -44.80 24.81
CA LEU A 19 -13.94 -43.69 24.44
C LEU A 19 -13.06 -42.51 24.03
N SER A 20 -12.86 -42.33 22.73
CA SER A 20 -12.17 -41.15 22.17
C SER A 20 -13.09 -39.93 22.30
N PHE A 21 -12.80 -39.08 23.29
CA PHE A 21 -13.34 -37.72 23.32
C PHE A 21 -12.74 -36.93 22.15
N LEU A 22 -13.52 -36.78 21.08
CA LEU A 22 -13.25 -35.79 20.05
C LEU A 22 -13.47 -34.42 20.68
N LEU A 23 -12.39 -33.80 21.19
CA LEU A 23 -12.38 -32.37 21.47
C LEU A 23 -12.57 -31.67 20.13
N ALA A 24 -13.81 -31.36 19.78
CA ALA A 24 -14.10 -30.36 18.77
C ALA A 24 -13.48 -29.06 19.28
N SER A 25 -12.29 -28.72 18.78
CA SER A 25 -11.77 -27.38 18.89
C SER A 25 -12.80 -26.50 18.21
N CYS A 26 -13.59 -25.80 19.01
CA CYS A 26 -14.39 -24.69 18.53
C CYS A 26 -13.35 -23.65 18.11
N ALA A 27 -12.91 -23.72 16.86
CA ALA A 27 -12.17 -22.65 16.23
C ALA A 27 -13.06 -21.43 16.41
N THR A 28 -12.62 -20.51 17.29
CA THR A 28 -13.20 -19.17 17.32
C THR A 28 -13.25 -18.72 15.87
N PRO A 29 -14.43 -18.34 15.32
CA PRO A 29 -14.48 -17.90 13.94
C PRO A 29 -13.46 -16.78 13.82
N ALA A 30 -12.41 -17.00 13.04
CA ALA A 30 -11.51 -15.95 12.63
C ALA A 30 -12.43 -14.83 12.14
N MET A 31 -12.39 -13.68 12.81
CA MET A 31 -13.30 -12.56 12.50
C MET A 31 -13.30 -12.35 10.99
N ALA A 32 -14.44 -12.62 10.35
CA ALA A 32 -14.58 -12.51 8.92
C ALA A 32 -14.16 -11.09 8.50
N GLN A 33 -13.34 -10.99 7.45
CA GLN A 33 -12.95 -9.70 6.92
C GLN A 33 -14.17 -9.04 6.32
N GLU A 34 -14.50 -7.83 6.79
CA GLU A 34 -15.67 -7.11 6.31
C GLU A 34 -15.44 -5.60 6.27
N VAL A 35 -16.17 -4.95 5.38
CA VAL A 35 -16.28 -3.50 5.33
C VAL A 35 -17.13 -3.03 6.51
N VAL A 36 -16.57 -2.15 7.32
CA VAL A 36 -17.24 -1.60 8.51
C VAL A 36 -18.06 -0.38 8.17
N ASN A 37 -17.44 0.60 7.51
CA ASN A 37 -18.07 1.83 7.07
C ASN A 37 -17.28 2.49 5.94
N THR A 38 -17.98 3.33 5.19
CA THR A 38 -17.44 4.13 4.10
C THR A 38 -17.96 5.56 4.24
N ALA A 39 -17.10 6.55 4.03
CA ALA A 39 -17.46 7.97 4.03
C ALA A 39 -16.72 8.72 2.93
N LYS A 40 -17.17 9.94 2.61
CA LYS A 40 -16.42 10.84 1.73
C LYS A 40 -15.10 11.25 2.39
N ALA A 41 -14.04 11.33 1.59
CA ALA A 41 -12.69 11.63 2.08
C ALA A 41 -12.09 12.91 1.46
N GLY A 42 -12.94 13.74 0.85
CA GLY A 42 -12.55 14.95 0.13
C GLY A 42 -12.82 14.83 -1.37
N SER A 43 -12.11 15.62 -2.16
CA SER A 43 -12.26 15.65 -3.62
C SER A 43 -10.95 15.33 -4.33
N GLY A 44 -11.02 14.43 -5.32
CA GLY A 44 -9.86 14.01 -6.10
C GLY A 44 -8.80 13.34 -5.23
N ILE A 45 -9.19 12.40 -4.38
CA ILE A 45 -8.27 11.80 -3.41
C ILE A 45 -7.23 10.89 -4.08
N TYR A 46 -6.06 10.72 -3.45
CA TYR A 46 -4.99 9.86 -3.97
C TYR A 46 -4.44 8.90 -2.92
N GLU A 47 -3.60 9.40 -2.02
CA GLU A 47 -2.92 8.62 -0.99
C GLU A 47 -3.32 9.08 0.40
N ALA A 48 -2.97 8.26 1.38
CA ALA A 48 -3.20 8.51 2.78
C ALA A 48 -1.94 8.19 3.58
N ILE A 49 -1.81 8.76 4.76
CA ILE A 49 -0.89 8.28 5.78
C ILE A 49 -1.48 8.55 7.17
N ILE A 50 -1.10 7.75 8.16
CA ILE A 50 -1.53 7.93 9.54
C ILE A 50 -0.43 8.65 10.28
N ASN A 51 -0.77 9.75 10.95
CA ASN A 51 0.15 10.43 11.84
C ASN A 51 0.13 9.72 13.21
N ASN A 52 1.28 9.26 13.67
CA ASN A 52 1.42 8.52 14.92
C ASN A 52 1.28 9.41 16.16
N ASN A 53 1.51 10.72 15.98
CA ASN A 53 1.46 11.71 17.05
C ASN A 53 0.02 12.01 17.48
N ASP A 54 -0.91 12.08 16.51
CA ASP A 54 -2.31 12.43 16.78
C ASP A 54 -3.32 11.33 16.41
N GLY A 55 -2.91 10.28 15.71
CA GLY A 55 -3.74 9.13 15.31
C GLY A 55 -4.67 9.39 14.13
N PHE A 56 -4.64 10.58 13.53
CA PHE A 56 -5.50 10.92 12.40
C PHE A 56 -4.93 10.42 11.07
N ILE A 57 -5.83 10.23 10.11
CA ILE A 57 -5.51 9.88 8.72
C ILE A 57 -5.41 11.17 7.92
N TYR A 58 -4.26 11.41 7.31
CA TYR A 58 -4.03 12.53 6.41
C TYR A 58 -4.19 12.03 4.97
N VAL A 59 -5.16 12.57 4.23
CA VAL A 59 -5.53 12.16 2.87
C VAL A 59 -5.25 13.28 1.88
N THR A 60 -4.47 12.98 0.83
CA THR A 60 -4.19 13.94 -0.23
C THR A 60 -5.38 14.06 -1.18
N GLY A 61 -5.72 15.29 -1.55
CA GLY A 61 -6.72 15.61 -2.56
C GLY A 61 -6.20 16.58 -3.59
N VAL A 62 -6.18 16.16 -4.86
CA VAL A 62 -5.68 16.98 -5.98
C VAL A 62 -6.71 17.99 -6.49
N GLY A 63 -7.92 17.97 -5.91
CA GLY A 63 -9.04 18.79 -6.34
C GLY A 63 -9.42 18.59 -7.81
N THR A 64 -9.98 19.63 -8.41
CA THR A 64 -10.39 19.63 -9.82
C THR A 64 -9.16 19.92 -10.69
N ARG A 65 -9.13 19.36 -11.89
CA ARG A 65 -8.05 19.67 -12.84
C ARG A 65 -8.09 21.16 -13.20
N HIS A 66 -6.93 21.81 -13.19
CA HIS A 66 -6.76 23.25 -13.48
C HIS A 66 -7.38 24.22 -12.46
N ALA A 67 -7.84 23.72 -11.31
CA ALA A 67 -8.28 24.56 -10.21
C ALA A 67 -7.25 24.58 -9.06
N ALA A 68 -7.15 25.72 -8.39
CA ALA A 68 -6.28 25.98 -7.25
C ALA A 68 -6.83 25.38 -5.94
N ASN A 69 -7.32 24.14 -5.97
CA ASN A 69 -8.05 23.52 -4.87
C ASN A 69 -7.41 22.21 -4.38
N GLY A 70 -6.09 22.12 -4.44
CA GLY A 70 -5.32 21.07 -3.77
C GLY A 70 -5.45 21.18 -2.26
N ALA A 71 -5.62 20.05 -1.57
CA ALA A 71 -5.81 20.02 -0.13
C ALA A 71 -5.26 18.74 0.51
N LEU A 72 -4.93 18.86 1.79
CA LEU A 72 -4.64 17.73 2.68
C LEU A 72 -5.74 17.66 3.74
N TYR A 73 -6.55 16.60 3.69
CA TYR A 73 -7.68 16.39 4.59
C TYR A 73 -7.24 15.58 5.81
N LYS A 74 -7.57 16.07 7.01
CA LYS A 74 -7.37 15.34 8.26
C LYS A 74 -8.66 14.61 8.62
N ILE A 75 -8.59 13.29 8.75
CA ILE A 75 -9.75 12.40 8.92
C ILE A 75 -9.62 11.59 10.21
N ASP A 76 -10.68 11.58 11.01
CA ASP A 76 -10.78 10.71 12.19
C ASP A 76 -10.99 9.24 11.75
N GLY A 77 -10.10 8.33 12.13
CA GLY A 77 -10.20 6.92 11.71
C GLY A 77 -11.37 6.13 12.31
N ASN A 78 -12.05 6.65 13.33
CA ASN A 78 -13.19 5.99 13.93
C ASN A 78 -14.49 6.31 13.20
N SER A 79 -14.80 7.60 13.08
CA SER A 79 -15.99 8.15 12.44
C SER A 79 -15.86 8.31 10.92
N LEU A 80 -14.63 8.38 10.40
CA LEU A 80 -14.28 8.76 9.02
C LEU A 80 -14.68 10.19 8.64
N ALA A 81 -14.96 11.05 9.63
CA ALA A 81 -15.25 12.46 9.39
C ALA A 81 -13.97 13.24 9.06
N ILE A 82 -14.06 14.17 8.11
CA ILE A 82 -13.04 15.20 7.91
C ILE A 82 -13.14 16.19 9.07
N VAL A 83 -12.08 16.30 9.86
CA VAL A 83 -12.03 17.17 11.05
C VAL A 83 -11.24 18.45 10.81
N ASP A 84 -10.38 18.47 9.80
CA ASP A 84 -9.60 19.64 9.41
C ASP A 84 -9.16 19.53 7.94
N THR A 85 -8.79 20.65 7.33
CA THR A 85 -8.31 20.72 5.95
C THR A 85 -7.22 21.76 5.80
N ILE A 86 -6.04 21.32 5.36
CA ILE A 86 -4.92 22.20 5.01
C ILE A 86 -4.99 22.48 3.50
N SER A 87 -5.23 23.74 3.13
CA SER A 87 -5.21 24.16 1.72
C SER A 87 -3.78 24.19 1.19
N LEU A 88 -3.54 23.49 0.08
CA LEU A 88 -2.28 23.51 -0.66
C LEU A 88 -2.37 24.29 -1.98
N GLN A 89 -3.55 24.86 -2.27
CA GLN A 89 -3.81 25.77 -3.39
C GLN A 89 -3.32 25.16 -4.72
N GLU A 90 -2.32 25.79 -5.34
CA GLU A 90 -1.72 25.43 -6.63
C GLU A 90 -0.70 24.28 -6.57
N ASN A 91 -0.47 23.71 -5.39
CA ASN A 91 0.37 22.51 -5.20
C ASN A 91 -0.51 21.28 -4.91
N PRO A 92 -1.22 20.72 -5.92
CA PRO A 92 -2.13 19.61 -5.71
C PRO A 92 -1.35 18.35 -5.29
N PRO A 93 -1.60 17.81 -4.07
CA PRO A 93 -0.84 16.71 -3.52
C PRO A 93 -1.32 15.36 -4.05
N TYR A 94 -0.39 14.47 -4.41
CA TYR A 94 -0.65 13.12 -4.89
C TYR A 94 -0.20 12.09 -3.86
N GLY A 95 1.11 11.83 -3.80
CA GLY A 95 1.70 10.94 -2.81
C GLY A 95 1.98 11.66 -1.50
N ILE A 96 2.07 10.90 -0.40
CA ILE A 96 2.33 11.47 0.92
C ILE A 96 3.15 10.57 1.83
N ALA A 97 4.08 11.18 2.55
CA ALA A 97 4.72 10.61 3.73
C ALA A 97 4.79 11.64 4.87
N ILE A 98 4.98 11.18 6.10
CA ILE A 98 5.18 12.02 7.28
C ILE A 98 6.49 11.56 7.92
N ASN A 99 7.37 12.52 8.23
CA ASN A 99 8.39 12.29 9.24
C ASN A 99 7.72 12.42 10.61
N GLN A 100 7.46 11.29 11.26
CA GLN A 100 6.70 11.23 12.51
C GLN A 100 7.45 11.91 13.66
N LYS A 101 8.79 11.96 13.61
CA LYS A 101 9.61 12.63 14.64
C LYS A 101 9.55 14.15 14.55
N THR A 102 9.54 14.70 13.34
CA THR A 102 9.49 16.16 13.12
C THR A 102 8.07 16.67 12.91
N ASN A 103 7.09 15.77 12.75
CA ASN A 103 5.70 16.08 12.44
C ASN A 103 5.51 16.90 11.14
N ILE A 104 6.41 16.68 10.17
CA ILE A 104 6.35 17.31 8.84
C ILE A 104 5.81 16.29 7.83
N ALA A 105 4.76 16.67 7.10
CA ALA A 105 4.28 15.93 5.95
C ALA A 105 5.00 16.39 4.68
N TYR A 106 5.36 15.44 3.83
CA TYR A 106 5.88 15.67 2.49
C TYR A 106 4.89 15.12 1.48
N THR A 107 4.45 15.95 0.54
CA THR A 107 3.54 15.54 -0.54
C THR A 107 4.16 15.73 -1.90
N SER A 108 3.98 14.76 -2.80
CA SER A 108 4.42 14.92 -4.19
C SER A 108 3.37 15.72 -4.96
N ASN A 109 3.84 16.65 -5.78
CA ASN A 109 2.99 17.48 -6.60
C ASN A 109 3.18 17.07 -8.06
N THR A 110 2.62 15.93 -8.42
CA THR A 110 2.84 15.26 -9.71
C THR A 110 2.58 16.18 -10.92
N ARG A 111 1.63 17.13 -10.83
CA ARG A 111 1.33 18.08 -11.92
C ARG A 111 2.38 19.16 -12.12
N THR A 112 3.07 19.54 -11.05
CA THR A 112 4.05 20.64 -11.05
C THR A 112 5.48 20.14 -10.92
N ASN A 113 5.67 18.82 -10.84
CA ASN A 113 6.94 18.14 -10.59
C ASN A 113 7.73 18.78 -9.43
N SER A 114 7.09 18.82 -8.27
CA SER A 114 7.65 19.39 -7.04
C SER A 114 7.25 18.57 -5.82
N VAL A 115 7.77 18.93 -4.65
CA VAL A 115 7.40 18.36 -3.35
C VAL A 115 7.05 19.48 -2.39
N SER A 116 5.96 19.35 -1.65
CA SER A 116 5.59 20.30 -0.59
C SER A 116 5.99 19.73 0.76
N ALA A 117 6.58 20.56 1.63
CA ALA A 117 6.79 20.25 3.04
C ALA A 117 5.79 21.05 3.88
N ILE A 118 5.05 20.36 4.75
CA ILE A 118 3.93 20.92 5.50
C ILE A 118 4.15 20.63 6.98
N ASP A 119 4.22 21.67 7.79
CA ASP A 119 4.25 21.52 9.25
C ASP A 119 2.84 21.20 9.74
N LEU A 120 2.64 19.97 10.24
CA LEU A 120 1.33 19.52 10.70
C LEU A 120 0.93 20.12 12.05
N ALA A 121 1.87 20.67 12.82
CA ALA A 121 1.53 21.35 14.08
C ALA A 121 0.87 22.71 13.80
N SER A 122 1.40 23.47 12.86
CA SER A 122 0.84 24.77 12.46
C SER A 122 -0.15 24.73 11.29
N GLY A 123 -0.21 23.60 10.56
CA GLY A 123 -1.02 23.45 9.35
C GLY A 123 -0.50 24.25 8.15
N LYS A 124 0.77 24.67 8.16
CA LYS A 124 1.33 25.57 7.15
C LYS A 124 2.22 24.83 6.15
N LEU A 125 2.11 25.24 4.88
CA LEU A 125 3.10 24.93 3.85
C LEU A 125 4.39 25.70 4.16
N ILE A 126 5.46 25.00 4.53
CA ILE A 126 6.73 25.60 4.96
C ILE A 126 7.80 25.59 3.85
N ALA A 127 7.67 24.72 2.85
CA ALA A 127 8.54 24.74 1.67
C ALA A 127 7.87 24.11 0.44
N THR A 128 8.30 24.54 -0.75
CA THR A 128 8.02 23.85 -2.02
C THR A 128 9.34 23.58 -2.73
N ILE A 129 9.77 22.33 -2.75
CA ILE A 129 11.01 21.85 -3.34
C ILE A 129 10.79 21.58 -4.83
N LYS A 130 11.51 22.30 -5.70
CA LYS A 130 11.38 22.19 -7.16
C LYS A 130 12.72 21.79 -7.77
N ASN A 131 12.79 20.60 -8.36
CA ASN A 131 13.95 20.12 -9.11
C ASN A 131 13.54 19.19 -10.26
N GLY A 132 12.34 19.40 -10.78
CA GLY A 132 11.72 18.56 -11.81
C GLY A 132 12.32 18.74 -13.19
N ASP A 133 12.64 17.63 -13.86
CA ASP A 133 12.94 17.67 -15.28
C ASP A 133 11.65 17.73 -16.09
N LYS A 134 11.75 18.33 -17.29
CA LYS A 134 10.62 18.57 -18.20
C LYS A 134 9.80 17.31 -18.51
N ASN A 135 10.44 16.14 -18.58
CA ASN A 135 9.82 14.88 -18.98
C ASN A 135 9.70 13.88 -17.83
N SER A 136 9.57 14.39 -16.60
CA SER A 136 9.46 13.59 -15.38
C SER A 136 8.39 14.16 -14.45
N HIS A 137 8.05 13.42 -13.41
CA HIS A 137 7.09 13.83 -12.40
C HIS A 137 7.29 13.08 -11.08
N THR A 138 7.24 13.82 -9.96
CA THR A 138 7.26 13.24 -8.61
C THR A 138 6.04 12.35 -8.37
N ARG A 139 6.27 11.22 -7.69
CA ARG A 139 5.22 10.25 -7.34
C ARG A 139 5.31 9.78 -5.88
N GLU A 140 5.96 8.67 -5.59
CA GLU A 140 5.94 8.05 -4.26
C GLU A 140 6.95 8.73 -3.34
N ILE A 141 6.65 8.81 -2.04
CA ILE A 141 7.52 9.40 -1.03
C ILE A 141 7.74 8.39 0.10
N ILE A 142 8.99 8.20 0.50
CA ILE A 142 9.37 7.48 1.72
C ILE A 142 10.33 8.32 2.55
N VAL A 143 10.31 8.14 3.87
CA VAL A 143 11.06 8.97 4.83
C VAL A 143 11.97 8.08 5.66
N ASP A 144 13.25 8.43 5.71
CA ASP A 144 14.16 7.95 6.74
C ASP A 144 14.21 8.94 7.90
N GLU A 145 13.41 8.68 8.92
CA GLU A 145 13.30 9.52 10.11
C GLU A 145 14.55 9.53 10.99
N ASP A 146 15.45 8.55 10.85
CA ASP A 146 16.68 8.48 11.65
C ASP A 146 17.73 9.45 11.10
N ARG A 147 17.80 9.53 9.77
CA ARG A 147 18.70 10.44 9.05
C ARG A 147 18.04 11.77 8.67
N ASN A 148 16.73 11.92 8.92
CA ASN A 148 15.90 13.03 8.48
C ASN A 148 16.01 13.29 6.97
N LEU A 149 15.96 12.22 6.19
CA LEU A 149 16.03 12.25 4.73
C LEU A 149 14.72 11.80 4.11
N ILE A 150 14.35 12.43 3.00
CA ILE A 150 13.14 12.13 2.25
C ILE A 150 13.52 11.72 0.85
N TYR A 151 13.00 10.58 0.42
CA TYR A 151 13.25 10.01 -0.90
C TYR A 151 11.97 10.06 -1.72
N VAL A 152 12.06 10.61 -2.93
CA VAL A 152 10.90 10.79 -3.81
C VAL A 152 11.18 10.17 -5.16
N SER A 153 10.31 9.27 -5.63
CA SER A 153 10.45 8.76 -7.00
C SER A 153 10.07 9.84 -7.99
N ASP A 154 10.99 10.12 -8.91
CA ASP A 154 10.82 11.03 -10.02
C ASP A 154 10.72 10.20 -11.29
N VAL A 155 9.48 9.94 -11.67
CA VAL A 155 9.11 8.95 -12.68
C VAL A 155 9.33 9.56 -14.06
N GLY A 156 10.22 8.95 -14.84
CA GLY A 156 10.61 9.41 -16.17
C GLY A 156 11.31 8.34 -17.00
N GLU A 157 11.95 8.77 -18.09
CA GLU A 157 12.80 7.94 -18.94
C GLU A 157 14.13 8.68 -19.24
N PRO A 158 15.20 8.47 -18.45
CA PRO A 158 15.28 7.61 -17.26
C PRO A 158 14.54 8.18 -16.04
N SER A 159 14.21 7.33 -15.07
CA SER A 159 13.68 7.74 -13.76
C SER A 159 14.82 8.07 -12.78
N ARG A 160 14.48 8.76 -11.68
CA ARG A 160 15.42 9.13 -10.60
C ARG A 160 14.77 8.97 -9.23
N ILE A 161 15.57 8.98 -8.17
CA ILE A 161 15.09 9.19 -6.79
C ILE A 161 15.67 10.51 -6.28
N TRP A 162 14.83 11.50 -5.98
CA TRP A 162 15.30 12.71 -5.30
C TRP A 162 15.61 12.41 -3.85
N ILE A 163 16.59 13.14 -3.31
CA ILE A 163 16.95 13.15 -1.90
C ILE A 163 16.73 14.57 -1.39
N ILE A 164 15.92 14.71 -0.34
CA ILE A 164 15.61 15.99 0.31
C ILE A 164 16.09 15.93 1.75
N ASP A 165 16.77 16.99 2.19
CA ASP A 165 17.12 17.20 3.60
C ASP A 165 15.88 17.66 4.36
N GLY A 166 15.42 16.87 5.33
CA GLY A 166 14.27 17.22 6.16
C GLY A 166 14.57 18.29 7.20
N LYS A 167 15.84 18.64 7.45
CA LYS A 167 16.22 19.72 8.39
C LYS A 167 16.01 21.09 7.75
N THR A 168 16.38 21.22 6.49
CA THR A 168 16.30 22.48 5.74
C THR A 168 15.14 22.52 4.76
N ASN A 169 14.50 21.37 4.49
CA ASN A 169 13.50 21.17 3.43
C ASN A 169 14.03 21.57 2.05
N SER A 170 15.29 21.21 1.75
CA SER A 170 15.95 21.50 0.48
C SER A 170 16.37 20.25 -0.27
N PHE A 171 16.39 20.32 -1.60
CA PHE A 171 16.93 19.26 -2.46
C PHE A 171 18.44 19.08 -2.22
N LEU A 172 18.87 17.83 -2.00
CA LEU A 172 20.29 17.47 -1.79
C LEU A 172 20.94 16.85 -3.03
N GLY A 173 20.13 16.39 -3.99
CA GLY A 173 20.58 15.62 -5.15
C GLY A 173 19.63 14.48 -5.47
N HIS A 174 20.02 13.62 -6.40
CA HIS A 174 19.24 12.45 -6.80
C HIS A 174 20.12 11.20 -6.95
N ILE A 175 19.45 10.06 -7.04
CA ILE A 175 20.01 8.78 -7.48
C ILE A 175 19.58 8.56 -8.93
N GLU A 176 20.55 8.29 -9.79
CA GLU A 176 20.41 8.08 -11.23
C GLU A 176 20.49 6.60 -11.61
N GLY A 177 20.43 6.30 -12.91
CA GLY A 177 20.59 4.94 -13.43
C GLY A 177 19.38 4.04 -13.20
N LEU A 178 18.21 4.64 -12.97
CA LEU A 178 16.96 3.91 -12.84
C LEU A 178 16.33 3.74 -14.22
N GLY A 179 15.63 2.63 -14.38
CA GLY A 179 14.95 2.29 -15.61
C GLY A 179 13.75 3.19 -15.93
N LYS A 180 12.92 2.72 -16.87
CA LYS A 180 11.73 3.43 -17.33
C LYS A 180 10.60 3.34 -16.31
N SER A 181 10.01 4.49 -15.98
CA SER A 181 8.85 4.59 -15.10
C SER A 181 9.04 3.89 -13.74
N ALA A 182 10.08 4.26 -13.01
CA ALA A 182 10.32 3.76 -11.66
C ALA A 182 9.41 4.47 -10.65
N THR A 183 8.64 3.72 -9.85
CA THR A 183 7.42 4.21 -9.18
C THR A 183 7.38 3.93 -7.66
N GLY A 184 6.74 2.82 -7.25
CA GLY A 184 6.66 2.30 -5.88
C GLY A 184 8.02 2.18 -5.21
N MET A 185 8.14 2.57 -3.95
CA MET A 185 9.38 2.40 -3.18
C MET A 185 9.10 1.91 -1.75
N CYS A 186 9.98 1.08 -1.22
CA CYS A 186 10.02 0.78 0.20
C CYS A 186 11.47 0.60 0.69
N PHE A 187 11.70 0.86 1.97
CA PHE A 187 12.92 0.40 2.63
C PHE A 187 12.78 -1.08 3.04
N LEU A 188 13.92 -1.77 3.09
CA LEU A 188 14.03 -3.08 3.73
C LEU A 188 15.24 -3.07 4.67
N GLY A 189 15.07 -3.65 5.87
CA GLY A 189 16.13 -3.70 6.88
C GLY A 189 16.46 -2.33 7.47
N ASN A 190 17.74 -1.98 7.53
CA ASN A 190 18.26 -0.75 8.15
C ASN A 190 18.16 0.52 7.27
N LYS A 191 17.36 0.48 6.21
CA LYS A 191 17.14 1.57 5.24
C LYS A 191 18.37 1.96 4.42
N ASP A 192 19.44 1.16 4.45
CA ASP A 192 20.57 1.31 3.52
C ASP A 192 20.17 1.00 2.07
N TYR A 193 19.02 0.33 1.89
CA TYR A 193 18.49 -0.03 0.60
C TYR A 193 17.05 0.44 0.39
N ILE A 194 16.82 1.03 -0.78
CA ILE A 194 15.50 1.24 -1.35
C ILE A 194 15.25 0.14 -2.38
N TYR A 195 14.13 -0.55 -2.23
CA TYR A 195 13.59 -1.42 -3.26
C TYR A 195 12.49 -0.66 -3.98
N LEU A 196 12.58 -0.59 -5.31
CA LEU A 196 11.60 0.15 -6.12
C LEU A 196 11.11 -0.63 -7.33
N THR A 197 9.84 -0.43 -7.67
CA THR A 197 9.23 -1.00 -8.88
C THR A 197 9.63 -0.18 -10.11
N VAL A 198 10.12 -0.83 -11.14
CA VAL A 198 10.41 -0.24 -12.46
C VAL A 198 9.34 -0.74 -13.43
N MET A 199 8.26 0.04 -13.52
CA MET A 199 7.03 -0.38 -14.19
C MET A 199 7.23 -0.63 -15.68
N GLY A 200 8.03 0.21 -16.35
CA GLY A 200 8.30 0.09 -17.78
C GLY A 200 9.14 -1.12 -18.16
N GLU A 201 9.72 -1.81 -17.17
CA GLU A 201 10.64 -2.94 -17.36
C GLU A 201 10.18 -4.19 -16.63
N ASN A 202 9.01 -4.15 -15.96
CA ASN A 202 8.49 -5.25 -15.15
C ASN A 202 9.48 -5.76 -14.09
N ALA A 203 10.29 -4.86 -13.53
CA ALA A 203 11.41 -5.20 -12.66
C ALA A 203 11.31 -4.54 -11.28
N ILE A 204 12.09 -5.06 -10.33
CA ILE A 204 12.42 -4.45 -9.05
C ILE A 204 13.90 -4.11 -9.06
N TYR A 205 14.23 -2.89 -8.69
CA TYR A 205 15.60 -2.45 -8.51
C TYR A 205 15.89 -2.36 -7.02
N LYS A 206 17.11 -2.73 -6.61
CA LYS A 206 17.66 -2.50 -5.27
C LYS A 206 18.72 -1.42 -5.38
N VAL A 207 18.51 -0.33 -4.65
CA VAL A 207 19.35 0.88 -4.71
C VAL A 207 19.97 1.12 -3.36
N ASN A 208 21.30 1.28 -3.32
CA ASN A 208 22.03 1.68 -2.13
C ASN A 208 21.86 3.18 -1.89
N THR A 209 21.37 3.57 -0.70
CA THR A 209 21.08 4.97 -0.37
C THR A 209 22.33 5.80 -0.07
N GLN A 210 23.43 5.15 0.32
CA GLN A 210 24.69 5.81 0.67
C GLN A 210 25.56 6.00 -0.55
N SER A 211 25.84 4.92 -1.29
CA SER A 211 26.64 5.00 -2.53
C SER A 211 25.86 5.57 -3.71
N LYS A 212 24.52 5.64 -3.62
CA LYS A 212 23.63 6.13 -4.68
C LYS A 212 23.76 5.32 -5.99
N THR A 213 23.85 4.01 -5.86
CA THR A 213 24.02 3.09 -6.98
C THR A 213 22.94 2.00 -6.99
N VAL A 214 22.51 1.59 -8.18
CA VAL A 214 21.72 0.37 -8.37
C VAL A 214 22.64 -0.83 -8.17
N GLU A 215 22.33 -1.70 -7.21
CA GLU A 215 23.12 -2.90 -6.90
C GLU A 215 22.54 -4.17 -7.51
N MET A 216 21.22 -4.26 -7.60
CA MET A 216 20.53 -5.41 -8.18
C MET A 216 19.32 -4.98 -8.97
N GLN A 217 19.02 -5.76 -10.02
CA GLN A 217 17.81 -5.65 -10.82
C GLN A 217 17.28 -7.08 -11.00
N PHE A 218 16.00 -7.29 -10.74
CA PHE A 218 15.37 -8.60 -10.89
C PHE A 218 13.91 -8.46 -11.30
N SER A 219 13.33 -9.52 -11.86
CA SER A 219 11.94 -9.51 -12.30
C SER A 219 10.99 -9.29 -11.12
N SER A 220 9.93 -8.51 -11.35
CA SER A 220 8.78 -8.43 -10.42
C SER A 220 7.94 -9.71 -10.40
N ALA A 221 8.20 -10.65 -11.32
CA ALA A 221 7.41 -11.85 -11.58
C ALA A 221 5.94 -11.56 -11.93
N GLY A 222 5.66 -10.35 -12.42
CA GLY A 222 4.37 -9.91 -12.96
C GLY A 222 4.57 -8.78 -13.96
N GLU A 223 3.47 -8.20 -14.43
CA GLU A 223 3.47 -7.12 -15.41
C GLU A 223 2.92 -5.82 -14.82
N SER A 224 3.57 -4.72 -15.19
CA SER A 224 3.30 -3.37 -14.69
C SER A 224 3.32 -3.31 -13.15
N PRO A 225 4.46 -3.59 -12.49
CA PRO A 225 4.59 -3.43 -11.05
C PRO A 225 4.47 -1.94 -10.69
N VAL A 226 3.50 -1.59 -9.85
CA VAL A 226 3.15 -0.19 -9.55
C VAL A 226 3.56 0.24 -8.15
N ASN A 227 3.41 -0.64 -7.17
CA ASN A 227 3.73 -0.38 -5.77
C ASN A 227 4.33 -1.61 -5.10
N ILE A 228 5.10 -1.37 -4.04
CA ILE A 228 5.82 -2.37 -3.27
C ILE A 228 5.75 -2.05 -1.77
N THR A 229 5.64 -3.08 -0.95
CA THR A 229 5.77 -2.99 0.52
C THR A 229 6.50 -4.22 1.05
N THR A 230 6.76 -4.28 2.35
CA THR A 230 7.49 -5.39 2.97
C THR A 230 6.97 -5.69 4.38
N ASP A 231 7.20 -6.91 4.85
CA ASP A 231 7.10 -7.32 6.26
C ASP A 231 8.43 -7.21 7.03
N GLY A 232 9.48 -6.69 6.38
CA GLY A 232 10.85 -6.63 6.89
C GLY A 232 11.73 -7.83 6.52
N LYS A 233 11.16 -8.87 5.92
CA LYS A 233 11.88 -10.08 5.47
C LYS A 233 11.77 -10.32 3.98
N GLN A 234 10.59 -10.07 3.40
CA GLN A 234 10.29 -10.29 1.99
C GLN A 234 9.52 -9.09 1.42
N LEU A 235 9.50 -9.00 0.10
CA LEU A 235 8.87 -7.93 -0.66
C LEU A 235 7.51 -8.40 -1.16
N PHE A 236 6.52 -7.52 -1.13
CA PHE A 236 5.20 -7.72 -1.72
C PHE A 236 4.99 -6.67 -2.81
N VAL A 237 4.74 -7.12 -4.04
CA VAL A 237 4.67 -6.25 -5.22
C VAL A 237 3.29 -6.34 -5.85
N ALA A 238 2.64 -5.20 -6.06
CA ALA A 238 1.38 -5.11 -6.81
C ALA A 238 1.63 -4.97 -8.31
N ASN A 239 1.22 -5.98 -9.07
CA ASN A 239 1.39 -6.05 -10.52
C ASN A 239 0.06 -5.72 -11.21
N GLN A 240 -0.08 -4.47 -11.62
CA GLN A 240 -1.37 -3.91 -12.02
C GLN A 240 -1.97 -4.58 -13.25
N LYS A 241 -1.15 -4.89 -14.25
CA LYS A 241 -1.61 -5.52 -15.48
C LYS A 241 -1.92 -7.00 -15.26
N SER A 242 -1.11 -7.68 -14.43
CA SER A 242 -1.33 -9.09 -14.12
C SER A 242 -2.50 -9.33 -13.15
N GLY A 243 -2.88 -8.35 -12.34
CA GLY A 243 -3.89 -8.54 -11.28
C GLY A 243 -3.40 -9.45 -10.15
N THR A 244 -2.10 -9.41 -9.85
CA THR A 244 -1.46 -10.28 -8.85
C THR A 244 -0.68 -9.47 -7.81
N ILE A 245 -0.52 -10.05 -6.63
CA ILE A 245 0.57 -9.72 -5.71
C ILE A 245 1.64 -10.79 -5.83
N THR A 246 2.89 -10.39 -6.07
CA THR A 246 4.04 -11.31 -5.98
C THR A 246 4.76 -11.13 -4.65
N VAL A 247 5.17 -12.26 -4.07
CA VAL A 247 6.03 -12.33 -2.88
C VAL A 247 7.42 -12.68 -3.34
N LEU A 248 8.38 -11.80 -3.11
CA LEU A 248 9.77 -11.96 -3.55
C LEU A 248 10.70 -11.93 -2.34
N SER A 249 11.73 -12.77 -2.35
CA SER A 249 12.85 -12.60 -1.42
C SER A 249 13.64 -11.32 -1.76
N PRO A 250 14.47 -10.80 -0.83
CA PRO A 250 15.27 -9.59 -1.06
C PRO A 250 16.32 -9.70 -2.18
N ASN A 251 16.63 -10.91 -2.63
CA ASN A 251 17.51 -11.21 -3.76
C ASN A 251 16.75 -11.57 -5.06
N GLY A 252 15.43 -11.43 -5.07
CA GLY A 252 14.60 -11.55 -6.28
C GLY A 252 14.08 -12.95 -6.60
N ALA A 253 14.22 -13.92 -5.70
CA ALA A 253 13.57 -15.22 -5.89
C ALA A 253 12.05 -15.08 -5.66
N LEU A 254 11.25 -15.63 -6.58
CA LEU A 254 9.80 -15.70 -6.45
C LEU A 254 9.42 -16.75 -5.40
N LEU A 255 8.74 -16.33 -4.34
CA LEU A 255 8.22 -17.20 -3.30
C LEU A 255 6.77 -17.60 -3.57
N LYS A 256 5.94 -16.65 -4.04
CA LYS A 256 4.54 -16.89 -4.40
C LYS A 256 4.04 -15.84 -5.39
N SER A 257 3.14 -16.23 -6.29
CA SER A 257 2.30 -15.31 -7.07
C SER A 257 0.84 -15.55 -6.67
N ILE A 258 0.17 -14.51 -6.21
CA ILE A 258 -1.16 -14.58 -5.59
C ILE A 258 -2.13 -13.80 -6.49
N PRO A 259 -3.12 -14.47 -7.11
CA PRO A 259 -4.20 -13.80 -7.79
C PRO A 259 -4.99 -12.90 -6.84
N THR A 260 -5.31 -11.68 -7.27
CA THR A 260 -6.12 -10.74 -6.50
C THR A 260 -7.31 -10.29 -7.33
N GLY A 261 -7.21 -9.14 -7.98
CA GLY A 261 -8.18 -8.66 -8.95
C GLY A 261 -7.54 -7.72 -9.98
N ASN A 262 -8.30 -7.41 -11.02
CA ASN A 262 -7.84 -6.55 -12.10
C ASN A 262 -7.44 -5.16 -11.56
N GLY A 263 -6.27 -4.70 -12.00
CA GLY A 263 -5.75 -3.38 -11.64
C GLY A 263 -5.22 -3.30 -10.20
N ALA A 264 -4.61 -4.36 -9.68
CA ALA A 264 -3.90 -4.36 -8.39
C ALA A 264 -2.90 -3.19 -8.33
N ILE A 265 -3.14 -2.21 -7.46
CA ILE A 265 -2.39 -0.95 -7.46
C ILE A 265 -1.90 -0.56 -6.08
N GLY A 266 -2.78 -0.43 -5.10
CA GLY A 266 -2.43 -0.05 -3.74
C GLY A 266 -2.13 -1.31 -2.92
N ILE A 267 -1.03 -1.32 -2.18
CA ILE A 267 -0.65 -2.44 -1.33
C ILE A 267 -0.22 -1.97 0.05
N ALA A 268 -0.62 -2.69 1.09
CA ALA A 268 -0.16 -2.44 2.45
C ALA A 268 -0.04 -3.74 3.25
N TYR A 269 0.95 -3.80 4.14
CA TYR A 269 1.13 -4.88 5.10
C TYR A 269 0.68 -4.44 6.50
N ASP A 270 -0.10 -5.28 7.18
CA ASP A 270 -0.46 -5.15 8.58
C ASP A 270 0.42 -6.07 9.44
N PRO A 271 1.36 -5.51 10.24
CA PRO A 271 2.23 -6.30 11.09
C PRO A 271 1.52 -6.90 12.31
N ILE A 272 0.35 -6.38 12.71
CA ILE A 272 -0.41 -6.84 13.88
C ILE A 272 -1.19 -8.09 13.52
N LYS A 273 -1.98 -8.04 12.44
CA LYS A 273 -2.82 -9.18 12.01
C LYS A 273 -2.14 -10.11 11.02
N LYS A 274 -0.90 -9.79 10.61
CA LYS A 274 -0.14 -10.51 9.58
C LYS A 274 -0.92 -10.65 8.28
N ARG A 275 -1.38 -9.52 7.74
CA ARG A 275 -2.20 -9.47 6.53
C ARG A 275 -1.63 -8.53 5.48
N ILE A 276 -1.86 -8.87 4.22
CA ILE A 276 -1.58 -8.00 3.08
C ILE A 276 -2.92 -7.57 2.49
N TYR A 277 -3.05 -6.29 2.16
CA TYR A 277 -4.24 -5.73 1.54
C TYR A 277 -3.88 -5.23 0.15
N SER A 278 -4.58 -5.71 -0.88
CA SER A 278 -4.42 -5.30 -2.28
C SER A 278 -5.66 -4.56 -2.77
N ALA A 279 -5.53 -3.27 -3.09
CA ALA A 279 -6.56 -2.50 -3.75
C ALA A 279 -6.56 -2.81 -5.26
N ASN A 280 -7.65 -3.38 -5.75
CA ASN A 280 -7.84 -3.81 -7.13
C ASN A 280 -8.69 -2.77 -7.86
N ARG A 281 -8.03 -1.81 -8.49
CA ARG A 281 -8.65 -0.60 -9.00
C ARG A 281 -9.78 -0.88 -9.98
N GLN A 282 -9.54 -1.76 -10.96
CA GLN A 282 -10.52 -2.04 -12.03
C GLN A 282 -11.65 -2.95 -11.53
N SER A 283 -11.38 -3.83 -10.55
CA SER A 283 -12.38 -4.71 -9.95
C SER A 283 -13.32 -4.01 -8.96
N GLY A 284 -12.96 -2.81 -8.48
CA GLY A 284 -13.72 -2.14 -7.41
C GLY A 284 -13.65 -2.89 -6.07
N SER A 285 -12.58 -3.66 -5.84
CA SER A 285 -12.45 -4.52 -4.68
C SER A 285 -11.10 -4.39 -3.96
N THR A 286 -11.01 -4.94 -2.76
CA THR A 286 -9.79 -5.08 -1.99
C THR A 286 -9.64 -6.50 -1.52
N THR A 287 -8.58 -7.17 -1.97
CA THR A 287 -8.25 -8.53 -1.54
C THR A 287 -7.47 -8.47 -0.24
N VAL A 288 -7.86 -9.29 0.74
CA VAL A 288 -7.13 -9.50 2.00
C VAL A 288 -6.45 -10.86 1.91
N ILE A 289 -5.16 -10.89 2.18
CA ILE A 289 -4.30 -12.06 2.06
C ILE A 289 -3.64 -12.32 3.40
N ASP A 290 -3.55 -13.58 3.80
CA ASP A 290 -2.75 -13.99 4.94
C ASP A 290 -1.25 -13.93 4.61
N ALA A 291 -0.47 -13.20 5.40
CA ALA A 291 0.93 -12.92 5.07
C ALA A 291 1.89 -14.10 5.37
N GLU A 292 1.41 -15.17 6.00
CA GLU A 292 2.23 -16.33 6.36
C GLU A 292 1.98 -17.51 5.40
N SER A 293 0.71 -17.82 5.16
CA SER A 293 0.28 -18.87 4.22
C SER A 293 0.16 -18.40 2.77
N PHE A 294 0.04 -17.09 2.56
CA PHE A 294 -0.23 -16.47 1.25
C PHE A 294 -1.58 -16.84 0.63
N GLU A 295 -2.52 -17.28 1.45
CA GLU A 295 -3.87 -17.59 1.01
C GLU A 295 -4.78 -16.35 1.05
N VAL A 296 -5.71 -16.28 0.10
CA VAL A 296 -6.71 -15.20 0.04
C VAL A 296 -7.75 -15.44 1.12
N LEU A 297 -7.88 -14.48 2.05
CA LEU A 297 -8.84 -14.51 3.14
C LEU A 297 -10.19 -13.91 2.75
N ALA A 298 -10.19 -12.90 1.88
CA ALA A 298 -11.40 -12.24 1.38
C ALA A 298 -11.15 -11.40 0.13
N ASP A 299 -12.19 -11.17 -0.66
CA ASP A 299 -12.26 -10.14 -1.70
C ASP A 299 -13.46 -9.22 -1.42
N LEU A 300 -13.18 -8.00 -0.94
CA LEU A 300 -14.19 -7.09 -0.42
C LEU A 300 -14.52 -6.00 -1.43
N LYS A 301 -15.81 -5.76 -1.70
CA LYS A 301 -16.23 -4.58 -2.49
C LYS A 301 -16.04 -3.32 -1.64
N THR A 302 -15.09 -2.46 -2.03
CA THR A 302 -14.68 -1.31 -1.22
C THR A 302 -15.01 0.04 -1.84
N GLY A 303 -15.23 0.11 -3.15
CA GLY A 303 -15.68 1.32 -3.84
C GLY A 303 -15.41 1.29 -5.34
N SER A 304 -15.53 2.45 -5.98
CA SER A 304 -15.48 2.58 -7.43
C SER A 304 -14.11 2.27 -8.06
N HIS A 305 -13.05 2.90 -7.56
CA HIS A 305 -11.67 2.66 -7.97
C HIS A 305 -10.73 2.68 -6.75
N PRO A 306 -10.66 1.57 -5.98
CA PRO A 306 -9.67 1.42 -4.91
C PRO A 306 -8.27 1.77 -5.43
N ASN A 307 -7.59 2.69 -4.75
CA ASN A 307 -6.34 3.28 -5.24
C ASN A 307 -5.20 3.10 -4.23
N HIS A 308 -5.48 3.24 -2.95
CA HIS A 308 -4.45 3.20 -1.92
C HIS A 308 -4.98 2.56 -0.64
N VAL A 309 -4.13 1.83 0.06
CA VAL A 309 -4.47 1.19 1.35
C VAL A 309 -3.47 1.65 2.40
N LYS A 310 -3.95 1.97 3.60
CA LYS A 310 -3.09 2.20 4.77
C LYS A 310 -3.61 1.50 6.00
N ILE A 311 -2.67 1.05 6.83
CA ILE A 311 -2.94 0.31 8.07
C ILE A 311 -2.61 1.20 9.25
N HIS A 312 -3.53 1.26 10.21
CA HIS A 312 -3.26 1.91 11.49
C HIS A 312 -2.21 1.11 12.27
N PRO A 313 -1.02 1.68 12.53
CA PRO A 313 0.13 0.91 13.00
C PRO A 313 -0.05 0.34 14.41
N LYS A 314 -0.98 0.89 15.20
CA LYS A 314 -1.29 0.41 16.56
C LYS A 314 -2.50 -0.53 16.65
N THR A 315 -3.37 -0.58 15.64
CA THR A 315 -4.65 -1.32 15.75
C THR A 315 -4.90 -2.30 14.62
N GLY A 316 -4.09 -2.29 13.55
CA GLY A 316 -4.30 -3.13 12.37
C GLY A 316 -5.61 -2.81 11.61
N LYS A 317 -6.22 -1.64 11.85
CA LYS A 317 -7.40 -1.20 11.10
C LYS A 317 -6.93 -0.79 9.71
N ALA A 318 -7.56 -1.30 8.67
CA ALA A 318 -7.21 -0.96 7.29
C ALA A 318 -8.18 0.10 6.74
N TYR A 319 -7.63 1.06 6.00
CA TYR A 319 -8.38 2.11 5.31
C TYR A 319 -8.03 2.10 3.83
N VAL A 320 -9.04 2.02 2.98
CA VAL A 320 -8.93 1.99 1.53
C VAL A 320 -9.46 3.30 0.96
N LEU A 321 -8.64 4.02 0.19
CA LEU A 321 -9.10 5.17 -0.57
C LEU A 321 -9.62 4.73 -1.93
N ASN A 322 -10.85 5.10 -2.24
CA ASN A 322 -11.49 4.80 -3.52
C ASN A 322 -11.69 6.08 -4.30
N LYS A 323 -11.12 6.14 -5.50
CA LYS A 323 -11.27 7.28 -6.40
C LYS A 323 -12.59 7.21 -7.15
N GLN A 324 -13.07 8.38 -7.56
CA GLN A 324 -14.19 8.47 -8.48
C GLN A 324 -13.95 7.77 -9.84
N LYS A 325 -15.04 7.27 -10.44
CA LYS A 325 -15.08 6.86 -11.85
C LYS A 325 -15.01 8.09 -12.73
N GLY A 326 -14.09 8.06 -13.70
CA GLY A 326 -13.79 9.18 -14.57
C GLY A 326 -12.30 9.45 -14.62
N GLY A 327 -11.67 9.04 -15.71
CA GLY A 327 -10.45 9.70 -16.19
C GLY A 327 -10.81 11.06 -16.80
N ARG A 328 -9.81 11.83 -17.26
CA ARG A 328 -9.93 13.16 -17.90
C ARG A 328 -11.31 13.37 -18.55
N GLN A 329 -12.18 14.15 -17.91
CA GLN A 329 -13.41 14.62 -18.55
C GLN A 329 -12.98 15.43 -19.78
N ALA A 330 -13.45 15.05 -20.97
CA ALA A 330 -13.37 15.93 -22.12
C ALA A 330 -14.17 17.20 -21.80
N THR A 331 -13.71 18.35 -22.29
CA THR A 331 -14.48 19.60 -22.17
C THR A 331 -15.91 19.37 -22.67
N ASN A 332 -16.91 19.67 -21.83
CA ASN A 332 -18.36 19.55 -22.07
C ASN A 332 -19.05 18.21 -21.75
N GLN A 333 -18.42 17.29 -21.00
CA GLN A 333 -19.18 16.20 -20.36
C GLN A 333 -19.67 16.62 -18.97
N THR A 334 -20.95 16.37 -18.68
CA THR A 334 -21.48 16.44 -17.32
C THR A 334 -20.86 15.32 -16.49
N ALA A 335 -20.24 15.67 -15.36
CA ALA A 335 -19.73 14.70 -14.42
C ALA A 335 -20.87 13.77 -13.97
N VAL A 336 -20.74 12.47 -14.25
CA VAL A 336 -21.66 11.47 -13.70
C VAL A 336 -21.37 11.38 -12.20
N ALA A 337 -22.39 11.59 -11.38
CA ALA A 337 -22.24 11.48 -9.94
C ALA A 337 -21.80 10.05 -9.56
N ASP A 338 -20.64 9.94 -8.93
CA ASP A 338 -20.13 8.67 -8.39
C ASP A 338 -20.20 8.70 -6.85
N PRO A 339 -21.29 8.17 -6.24
CA PRO A 339 -21.42 8.17 -4.79
C PRO A 339 -20.34 7.32 -4.10
N GLN A 340 -19.78 6.31 -4.80
CA GLN A 340 -18.74 5.42 -4.28
C GLN A 340 -17.31 5.92 -4.59
N GLY A 341 -17.21 7.05 -5.28
CA GLY A 341 -15.98 7.76 -5.59
C GLY A 341 -15.55 8.75 -4.52
N ASP A 342 -14.25 8.99 -4.43
CA ASP A 342 -13.61 9.87 -3.46
C ASP A 342 -14.06 9.57 -2.02
N THR A 343 -13.99 8.27 -1.68
CA THR A 343 -14.36 7.72 -0.38
C THR A 343 -13.16 7.09 0.33
N ILE A 344 -13.26 7.02 1.66
CA ILE A 344 -12.42 6.18 2.51
C ILE A 344 -13.29 5.06 3.08
N THR A 345 -12.84 3.82 2.92
CA THR A 345 -13.52 2.60 3.40
C THR A 345 -12.68 1.93 4.47
N LYS A 346 -13.29 1.63 5.62
CA LYS A 346 -12.64 0.95 6.74
C LYS A 346 -12.93 -0.54 6.72
N ILE A 347 -11.90 -1.36 6.90
CA ILE A 347 -11.99 -2.83 7.00
C ILE A 347 -11.51 -3.26 8.40
N LYS A 348 -12.16 -4.27 9.00
CA LYS A 348 -11.75 -4.84 10.29
C LYS A 348 -11.20 -6.27 10.20
#